data_AF-W6U1L8-F1
#
_entry.id   AF-W6U1L8-F1
#
_cell.length_a   1.000
_cell.length_b   1.000
_cell.length_c   1.000
_cell.angle_alpha   90.00
_cell.angle_beta   90.00
_cell.angle_gamma   90.00
#
_symmetry.space_group_name_H-M   'P 1'
#
loop_
_entity.id
_entity.type
_entity.pdbx_description
1 polymer ?
#
loop_
_entity_poly.entity_id
_entity_poly.type
_entity_poly.pdbx_seq_one_letter_code
_entity_poly.pdbx_strand_id
1 'polypeptide(L)'
;MAEPIVFTNRKIAEWDSDLIIEDSGIPLTLVGRNKETTQICITVDKNNFYSFESFERAGKSLSDVFDGEVSLDTSMRKSLLPDPQLVITLAGYYTLFKPLVKPLMAKVGEKIAEGIGEDIYGLSKKLLLKVAETIRITRNSMVPKNKVLLTIFEIPGDPYIELQIKTDSSSTVINSITDKKLAKIYQKVQDLKNKIDVSEIYFVYNTKGKWEITYLISKTGEIIGTKSCFAKRDKLLNRINLSPTKSFSVGATGVKYEKKPIPKTASRTK
;
A
#
# COMPACT_ATOMS: atom_id res chain seq x y z
N MET A 1 26.91 4.23 -1.97
CA MET A 1 25.67 4.51 -2.72
C MET A 1 25.00 3.17 -2.96
N ALA A 2 23.69 3.06 -2.76
CA ALA A 2 22.95 1.85 -3.12
C ALA A 2 22.57 1.93 -4.60
N GLU A 3 22.95 0.94 -5.40
CA GLU A 3 22.56 0.86 -6.80
C GLU A 3 21.10 0.41 -6.93
N PRO A 4 20.35 0.89 -7.93
CA PRO A 4 19.00 0.41 -8.19
C PRO A 4 19.00 -1.08 -8.54
N ILE A 5 18.12 -1.85 -7.90
CA ILE A 5 17.90 -3.26 -8.25
C ILE A 5 17.34 -3.35 -9.67
N VAL A 6 18.01 -4.13 -10.52
CA VAL A 6 17.56 -4.41 -11.88
C VAL A 6 16.80 -5.74 -11.89
N PHE A 7 15.53 -5.71 -12.26
CA PHE A 7 14.72 -6.90 -12.49
C PHE A 7 14.95 -7.39 -13.92
N THR A 8 15.53 -8.58 -14.07
CA THR A 8 15.95 -9.13 -15.38
C THR A 8 15.05 -10.26 -15.85
N ASN A 9 14.43 -10.98 -14.91
CA ASN A 9 13.64 -12.16 -15.21
C ASN A 9 12.16 -11.82 -15.04
N ARG A 10 11.35 -12.11 -16.06
CA ARG A 10 9.89 -11.96 -16.02
C ARG A 10 9.23 -13.24 -16.52
N LYS A 11 8.33 -13.81 -15.73
CA LYS A 11 7.52 -14.98 -16.11
C LYS A 11 6.08 -14.84 -15.63
N ILE A 12 5.18 -15.63 -16.22
CA ILE A 12 3.81 -15.78 -15.73
C ILE A 12 3.82 -16.80 -14.60
N ALA A 13 3.04 -16.58 -13.54
CA ALA A 13 2.92 -17.54 -12.45
C ALA A 13 2.23 -18.82 -12.93
N GLU A 14 2.79 -19.98 -12.62
CA GLU A 14 2.27 -21.28 -13.08
C GLU A 14 0.87 -21.60 -12.51
N TRP A 15 0.56 -21.05 -11.34
CA TRP A 15 -0.71 -21.27 -10.63
C TRP A 15 -1.78 -20.21 -10.88
N ASP A 16 -1.44 -19.10 -11.54
CA ASP A 16 -2.37 -18.01 -11.84
C ASP A 16 -1.88 -17.23 -13.06
N SER A 17 -2.56 -17.44 -14.19
CA SER A 17 -2.14 -16.86 -15.46
C SER A 17 -2.26 -15.34 -15.51
N ASP A 18 -2.91 -14.69 -14.53
CA ASP A 18 -3.04 -13.24 -14.42
C ASP A 18 -1.96 -12.58 -13.55
N LEU A 19 -1.11 -13.39 -12.92
CA LEU A 19 0.02 -12.93 -12.14
C LEU A 19 1.31 -13.02 -12.95
N ILE A 20 2.13 -11.98 -12.83
CA ILE A 20 3.49 -11.90 -13.34
C ILE A 20 4.43 -11.95 -12.14
N ILE A 21 5.52 -12.70 -12.29
CA ILE A 21 6.63 -12.80 -11.36
C ILE A 21 7.83 -12.09 -12.00
N GLU A 22 8.45 -11.18 -11.26
CA GLU A 22 9.74 -10.60 -11.61
C GLU A 22 10.77 -10.78 -10.50
N ASP A 23 12.01 -11.07 -10.90
CA ASP A 23 13.15 -11.20 -9.99
C ASP A 23 14.43 -10.58 -10.59
N SER A 24 15.41 -10.36 -9.71
CA SER A 24 16.70 -9.74 -10.06
C SER A 24 17.79 -10.75 -10.42
N GLY A 25 17.47 -12.04 -10.50
CA GLY A 25 18.44 -13.13 -10.65
C GLY A 25 19.23 -13.47 -9.38
N ILE A 26 19.15 -12.63 -8.34
CA ILE A 26 19.76 -12.84 -7.03
C ILE A 26 18.73 -12.68 -5.91
N PRO A 27 18.84 -13.44 -4.80
CA PRO A 27 18.00 -13.21 -3.63
C PRO A 27 18.23 -11.82 -3.04
N LEU A 28 17.15 -11.12 -2.70
CA LEU A 28 17.20 -9.80 -2.08
C LEU A 28 16.78 -9.89 -0.62
N THR A 29 17.57 -9.26 0.26
CA THR A 29 17.15 -9.06 1.65
C THR A 29 16.34 -7.78 1.73
N LEU A 30 15.06 -7.89 2.08
CA LEU A 30 14.21 -6.73 2.30
C LEU A 30 14.58 -6.06 3.62
N VAL A 31 14.54 -4.73 3.64
CA VAL A 31 14.63 -3.98 4.89
C VAL A 31 13.44 -4.40 5.76
N GLY A 32 13.73 -5.04 6.90
CA GLY A 32 12.70 -5.55 7.79
C GLY A 32 11.81 -4.42 8.31
N ARG A 33 10.50 -4.55 8.13
CA ARG A 33 9.53 -3.76 8.89
C ARG A 33 9.40 -4.34 10.30
N ASN A 34 9.07 -3.50 11.29
CA ASN A 34 8.74 -4.00 12.61
C ASN A 34 7.50 -4.89 12.52
N LYS A 35 7.65 -6.19 12.82
CA LYS A 35 6.58 -7.18 12.75
C LYS A 35 5.79 -7.31 14.06
N GLU A 36 6.25 -6.64 15.12
CA GLU A 36 5.74 -6.79 16.48
C GLU A 36 5.18 -5.46 17.01
N THR A 37 4.15 -4.96 16.35
CA THR A 37 3.36 -3.83 16.89
C THR A 37 2.13 -4.36 17.61
N THR A 38 2.05 -4.15 18.91
CA THR A 38 0.89 -4.54 19.75
C THR A 38 -0.13 -3.42 19.90
N GLN A 39 0.25 -2.18 19.59
CA GLN A 39 -0.57 -0.98 19.74
C GLN A 39 -0.92 -0.36 18.39
N ILE A 40 -2.00 0.43 18.36
CA ILE A 40 -2.37 1.19 17.18
C ILE A 40 -1.41 2.37 17.07
N CYS A 41 -0.78 2.53 15.91
CA CYS A 41 0.04 3.68 15.59
C CYS A 41 -0.58 4.44 14.42
N ILE A 42 -0.61 5.77 14.51
CA ILE A 42 -1.15 6.62 13.45
C ILE A 42 -0.06 7.57 13.01
N THR A 43 0.34 7.47 11.74
CA THR A 43 1.38 8.32 11.18
C THR A 43 0.90 9.08 9.95
N VAL A 44 1.48 10.26 9.77
CA VAL A 44 1.19 11.15 8.63
C VAL A 44 2.47 11.83 8.17
N ASP A 45 2.51 12.28 6.92
CA ASP A 45 3.58 13.17 6.49
C ASP A 45 3.29 14.59 6.97
N LYS A 46 4.17 15.16 7.80
CA LYS A 46 4.02 16.51 8.35
C LYS A 46 3.90 17.61 7.29
N ASN A 47 4.44 17.38 6.09
CA ASN A 47 4.31 18.33 4.97
C ASN A 47 2.92 18.29 4.32
N ASN A 48 2.04 17.37 4.77
CA ASN A 48 0.62 17.46 4.49
C ASN A 48 -0.12 18.40 5.44
N PHE A 49 0.55 19.31 6.14
CA PHE A 49 -0.08 20.33 6.99
C PHE A 49 0.42 21.72 6.62
N TYR A 50 -0.42 22.75 6.79
CA TYR A 50 -0.04 24.15 6.51
C TYR A 50 1.05 24.67 7.46
N SER A 51 1.06 24.18 8.69
CA SER A 51 1.99 24.59 9.73
C SER A 51 2.18 23.48 10.75
N PHE A 52 3.26 23.56 11.52
CA PHE A 52 3.51 22.65 12.64
C PHE A 52 2.40 22.74 13.71
N GLU A 53 1.92 23.94 14.03
CA GLU A 53 0.78 24.12 14.95
C GLU A 53 -0.49 23.39 14.47
N SER A 54 -0.75 23.40 13.15
CA SER A 54 -1.90 22.68 12.59
C SER A 54 -1.75 21.17 12.74
N PHE A 55 -0.52 20.66 12.66
CA PHE A 55 -0.19 19.26 12.91
C PHE A 55 -0.38 18.92 14.40
N GLU A 56 0.12 19.75 15.32
CA GLU A 56 -0.02 19.55 16.77
C GLU A 56 -1.48 19.59 17.23
N ARG A 57 -2.29 20.51 16.69
CA ARG A 57 -3.74 20.54 16.99
C ARG A 57 -4.44 19.26 16.55
N ALA A 58 -4.11 18.76 15.35
CA ALA A 58 -4.66 17.48 14.88
C ALA A 58 -4.21 16.32 15.76
N GLY A 59 -2.94 16.31 16.19
CA GLY A 59 -2.40 15.32 17.12
C GLY A 59 -3.09 15.33 18.47
N LYS A 60 -3.37 16.52 19.03
CA LYS A 60 -4.13 16.66 20.29
C LYS A 60 -5.56 16.12 20.14
N SER A 61 -6.29 16.54 19.11
CA SER A 61 -7.65 16.05 18.87
C SER A 61 -7.70 14.53 18.68
N LEU A 62 -6.69 13.96 18.01
CA LEU A 62 -6.56 12.51 17.85
C LEU A 62 -6.28 11.82 19.19
N SER A 63 -5.36 12.37 19.99
CA SER A 63 -5.06 11.85 21.33
C SER A 63 -6.33 11.81 22.20
N ASP A 64 -7.16 12.85 22.14
CA ASP A 64 -8.43 12.91 22.86
C ASP A 64 -9.41 11.80 22.42
N VAL A 65 -9.48 11.48 21.12
CA VAL A 65 -10.29 10.36 20.58
C VAL A 65 -9.84 9.00 21.15
N PHE A 66 -8.54 8.86 21.40
CA PHE A 66 -7.94 7.64 21.93
C PHE A 66 -7.73 7.65 23.44
N ASP A 67 -8.32 8.59 24.17
CA ASP A 67 -8.18 8.68 25.62
C ASP A 67 -6.70 8.76 26.07
N GLY A 68 -5.84 9.34 25.21
CA GLY A 68 -4.38 9.46 25.42
C GLY A 68 -3.54 8.24 25.03
N GLU A 69 -4.15 7.13 24.58
CA GLU A 69 -3.42 5.88 24.27
C GLU A 69 -2.69 5.91 22.92
N VAL A 70 -3.08 6.81 22.02
CA VAL A 70 -2.53 6.90 20.66
C VAL A 70 -2.16 8.34 20.37
N SER A 71 -0.97 8.54 19.80
CA SER A 71 -0.51 9.85 19.33
C SER A 71 -0.39 9.88 17.80
N LEU A 72 -0.33 11.09 17.26
CA LEU A 72 -0.09 11.32 15.83
C LEU A 72 1.40 11.49 15.59
N ASP A 73 2.02 10.50 14.96
CA ASP A 73 3.44 10.49 14.65
C ASP A 73 3.73 10.94 13.22
N THR A 74 4.98 11.33 12.97
CA THR A 74 5.44 11.68 11.62
C THR A 74 6.01 10.49 10.90
N SER A 75 5.64 10.30 9.63
CA SER A 75 6.30 9.36 8.72
C SER A 75 6.74 10.08 7.44
N MET A 76 7.71 9.48 6.74
CA MET A 76 8.08 9.93 5.41
C MET A 76 7.19 9.28 4.36
N ARG A 77 6.61 10.07 3.46
CA ARG A 77 5.84 9.55 2.32
C ARG A 77 6.72 8.70 1.40
N LYS A 78 6.15 7.62 0.85
CA LYS A 78 6.77 6.83 -0.23
C LYS A 78 6.58 7.49 -1.61
N SER A 79 5.58 8.36 -1.75
CA SER A 79 5.24 9.05 -2.99
C SER A 79 6.10 10.29 -3.19
N LEU A 80 6.55 10.52 -4.42
CA LEU A 80 7.24 11.77 -4.80
C LEU A 80 6.32 12.99 -4.65
N LEU A 81 5.03 12.84 -4.97
CA LEU A 81 4.06 13.92 -4.86
C LEU A 81 3.55 14.03 -3.43
N PRO A 82 3.35 15.27 -2.92
CA PRO A 82 2.90 15.47 -1.57
C PRO A 82 1.39 15.25 -1.40
N ASP A 83 0.85 14.18 -1.98
CA ASP A 83 -0.56 13.81 -1.85
C ASP A 83 -0.86 13.47 -0.37
N PRO A 84 -2.06 13.80 0.14
CA PRO A 84 -2.42 13.56 1.53
C PRO A 84 -2.45 12.06 1.82
N GLN A 85 -1.70 11.64 2.84
CA GLN A 85 -1.59 10.24 3.26
C GLN A 85 -1.77 10.09 4.77
N LEU A 86 -2.58 9.12 5.16
CA LEU A 86 -2.78 8.68 6.53
C LEU A 86 -2.40 7.20 6.62
N VAL A 87 -1.52 6.85 7.55
CA VAL A 87 -1.17 5.45 7.82
C VAL A 87 -1.67 5.08 9.21
N ILE A 88 -2.44 4.00 9.29
CA ILE A 88 -2.95 3.43 10.53
C ILE A 88 -2.36 2.02 10.64
N THR A 89 -1.36 1.86 11.49
CA THR A 89 -0.82 0.55 11.84
C THR A 89 -1.72 -0.07 12.89
N LEU A 90 -2.35 -1.18 12.55
CA LEU A 90 -3.23 -1.94 13.43
C LEU A 90 -2.42 -2.93 14.28
N ALA A 91 -3.09 -3.54 15.27
CA ALA A 91 -2.51 -4.64 16.02
C ALA A 91 -2.04 -5.77 15.08
N GLY A 92 -1.02 -6.52 15.52
CA GLY A 92 -0.42 -7.59 14.75
C GLY A 92 -1.43 -8.58 14.14
N TYR A 93 -1.04 -9.15 12.99
CA TYR A 93 -1.78 -10.06 12.12
C TYR A 93 -2.59 -11.11 12.89
N TYR A 94 -1.94 -11.79 13.84
CA TYR A 94 -2.61 -12.83 14.61
C TYR A 94 -3.71 -12.27 15.51
N THR A 95 -3.53 -11.11 16.13
CA THR A 95 -4.57 -10.46 16.94
C THR A 95 -5.78 -10.09 16.10
N LEU A 96 -5.54 -9.57 14.89
CA LEU A 96 -6.60 -9.09 14.00
C LEU A 96 -7.36 -10.23 13.32
N PHE A 97 -6.67 -11.30 12.90
CA PHE A 97 -7.29 -12.39 12.14
C PHE A 97 -7.66 -13.62 12.97
N LYS A 98 -7.02 -13.91 14.12
CA LYS A 98 -7.33 -15.10 14.95
C LYS A 98 -8.82 -15.24 15.31
N PRO A 99 -9.55 -14.17 15.68
CA PRO A 99 -10.96 -14.33 15.99
C PRO A 99 -11.83 -14.55 14.74
N LEU A 100 -11.37 -14.11 13.57
CA LEU A 100 -12.00 -14.39 12.27
C LEU A 100 -11.83 -15.86 11.84
N VAL A 101 -10.74 -16.51 12.26
CA VAL A 101 -10.38 -17.89 11.86
C VAL A 101 -11.13 -18.96 12.64
N LYS A 102 -11.42 -18.76 13.93
CA LYS A 102 -12.13 -19.74 14.77
C LYS A 102 -13.46 -20.22 14.17
N PRO A 103 -14.38 -19.33 13.74
CA PRO A 103 -15.64 -19.76 13.13
C PRO A 103 -15.48 -20.28 11.69
N LEU A 104 -14.45 -19.85 10.96
CA LEU A 104 -14.15 -20.38 9.61
C LEU A 104 -13.69 -21.85 9.68
N MET A 105 -12.81 -22.21 10.62
CA MET A 105 -12.34 -23.59 10.78
C MET A 105 -13.43 -24.55 11.26
N ALA A 106 -14.34 -24.10 12.12
CA ALA A 106 -15.48 -24.91 12.56
C ALA A 106 -16.49 -25.18 11.43
N LYS A 107 -16.57 -24.28 10.44
CA LYS A 107 -17.55 -24.33 9.33
C LYS A 107 -17.02 -24.95 8.03
N VAL A 108 -15.74 -25.30 7.93
CA VAL A 108 -15.20 -26.00 6.74
C VAL A 108 -15.62 -27.49 6.71
N GLY A 109 -16.12 -28.04 7.83
CA GLY A 109 -16.70 -29.39 7.90
C GLY A 109 -18.19 -29.48 7.53
N GLU A 110 -18.93 -28.36 7.53
CA GLU A 110 -20.37 -28.34 7.22
C GLU A 110 -20.64 -27.37 6.07
N LYS A 111 -21.27 -27.89 5.00
CA LYS A 111 -21.69 -27.14 3.82
C LYS A 111 -22.23 -25.76 4.18
N ILE A 112 -21.74 -24.76 3.45
CA ILE A 112 -22.14 -23.34 3.50
C ILE A 112 -23.66 -23.23 3.67
N ALA A 113 -24.10 -23.01 4.91
CA ALA A 113 -25.46 -22.66 5.25
C ALA A 113 -25.50 -21.24 5.78
N GLU A 114 -26.47 -20.51 5.27
CA GLU A 114 -26.88 -19.16 5.62
C GLU A 114 -26.92 -18.96 7.14
N GLY A 115 -26.29 -17.90 7.64
CA GLY A 115 -26.23 -17.61 9.07
C GLY A 115 -24.82 -17.28 9.55
N ILE A 116 -24.33 -16.10 9.15
CA ILE A 116 -23.31 -15.42 9.95
C ILE A 116 -24.08 -14.46 10.85
N GLY A 117 -24.50 -14.98 12.00
CA GLY A 117 -25.07 -14.20 13.10
C GLY A 117 -24.05 -13.24 13.70
N GLU A 118 -24.56 -12.21 14.37
CA GLU A 118 -23.95 -10.90 14.64
C GLU A 118 -22.69 -10.85 15.53
N ASP A 119 -22.10 -11.97 15.95
CA ASP A 119 -20.98 -11.95 16.90
C ASP A 119 -19.74 -12.69 16.37
N ILE A 120 -19.11 -12.14 15.32
CA ILE A 120 -17.76 -12.53 14.93
C ILE A 120 -16.81 -11.39 15.27
N TYR A 121 -15.89 -11.66 16.20
CA TYR A 121 -14.92 -10.69 16.70
C TYR A 121 -13.97 -10.21 15.58
N GLY A 122 -14.01 -8.91 15.30
CA GLY A 122 -12.99 -8.17 14.56
C GLY A 122 -12.78 -6.78 15.16
N LEU A 123 -12.41 -5.79 14.36
CA LEU A 123 -12.23 -4.41 14.84
C LEU A 123 -13.52 -3.96 15.54
N SER A 124 -13.46 -3.69 16.85
CA SER A 124 -14.65 -3.38 17.63
C SER A 124 -15.38 -2.17 17.04
N LYS A 125 -16.72 -2.10 17.18
CA LYS A 125 -17.51 -0.93 16.72
C LYS A 125 -16.95 0.37 17.28
N LYS A 126 -16.50 0.37 18.54
CA LYS A 126 -15.82 1.52 19.19
C LYS A 126 -14.55 1.91 18.41
N LEU A 127 -13.70 0.95 18.07
CA LEU A 127 -12.49 1.19 17.30
C LEU A 127 -12.78 1.71 15.89
N LEU A 128 -13.78 1.15 15.20
CA LEU A 128 -14.20 1.65 13.87
C LEU A 128 -14.66 3.12 13.94
N LEU A 129 -15.38 3.52 15.00
CA LEU A 129 -15.75 4.92 15.21
C LEU A 129 -14.53 5.80 15.46
N LYS A 130 -13.56 5.36 16.29
CA LYS A 130 -12.30 6.09 16.50
C LYS A 130 -11.50 6.25 15.20
N VAL A 131 -11.46 5.21 14.35
CA VAL A 131 -10.84 5.26 13.01
C VAL A 131 -11.58 6.25 12.10
N ALA A 132 -12.91 6.24 12.09
CA ALA A 132 -13.69 7.19 11.30
C ALA A 132 -13.40 8.65 11.70
N GLU A 133 -13.29 8.91 13.01
CA GLU A 133 -12.99 10.24 13.52
C GLU A 133 -11.55 10.65 13.23
N THR A 134 -10.59 9.73 13.36
CA THR A 134 -9.19 9.93 12.93
C THR A 134 -9.12 10.42 11.49
N ILE A 135 -9.85 9.77 10.58
CA ILE A 135 -9.88 10.14 9.16
C ILE A 135 -10.45 11.55 8.99
N ARG A 136 -11.51 11.90 9.72
CA ARG A 136 -12.09 13.25 9.68
C ARG A 136 -11.11 14.30 10.18
N ILE A 137 -10.54 14.12 11.37
CA ILE A 137 -9.59 15.05 12.00
C ILE A 137 -8.38 15.30 11.08
N THR A 138 -7.75 14.21 10.63
CA THR A 138 -6.54 14.30 9.80
C THR A 138 -6.86 14.89 8.44
N ARG A 139 -7.91 14.43 7.74
CA ARG A 139 -8.28 14.99 6.44
C ARG A 139 -8.61 16.48 6.51
N ASN A 140 -9.36 16.89 7.53
CA ASN A 140 -9.74 18.30 7.72
C ASN A 140 -8.52 19.19 7.99
N SER A 141 -7.47 18.64 8.57
CA SER A 141 -6.23 19.37 8.85
C SER A 141 -5.21 19.31 7.69
N MET A 142 -5.36 18.33 6.79
CA MET A 142 -4.36 18.05 5.76
C MET A 142 -4.47 18.88 4.48
N VAL A 143 -3.34 19.08 3.82
CA VAL A 143 -3.15 19.62 2.48
C VAL A 143 -2.41 18.63 1.58
N PRO A 144 -2.60 18.71 0.26
CA PRO A 144 -3.54 19.58 -0.46
C PRO A 144 -5.01 19.13 -0.38
N LYS A 145 -5.94 20.09 -0.48
CA LYS A 145 -7.39 19.85 -0.42
C LYS A 145 -8.01 19.35 -1.72
N ASN A 146 -7.38 19.65 -2.86
CA ASN A 146 -7.82 19.20 -4.19
C ASN A 146 -7.40 17.75 -4.53
N LYS A 147 -6.78 17.03 -3.59
CA LYS A 147 -6.39 15.63 -3.73
C LYS A 147 -7.16 14.78 -2.74
N VAL A 148 -7.57 13.59 -3.18
CA VAL A 148 -8.25 12.60 -2.33
C VAL A 148 -7.23 11.94 -1.40
N LEU A 149 -7.59 11.78 -0.13
CA LEU A 149 -6.80 11.10 0.88
C LEU A 149 -6.54 9.63 0.51
N LEU A 150 -5.29 9.23 0.69
CA LEU A 150 -4.89 7.84 0.74
C LEU A 150 -4.80 7.40 2.19
N THR A 151 -5.71 6.51 2.62
CA THR A 151 -5.60 5.82 3.89
C THR A 151 -4.94 4.47 3.67
N ILE A 152 -3.91 4.17 4.45
CA ILE A 152 -3.17 2.92 4.43
C ILE A 152 -3.35 2.23 5.77
N PHE A 153 -3.92 1.03 5.79
CA PHE A 153 -3.85 0.16 6.96
C PHE A 153 -2.66 -0.76 6.85
N GLU A 154 -1.83 -0.75 7.87
CA GLU A 154 -0.72 -1.67 8.00
C GLU A 154 -1.08 -2.72 9.05
N ILE A 155 -0.89 -3.99 8.73
CA ILE A 155 -1.12 -5.11 9.64
C ILE A 155 0.21 -5.87 9.75
N PRO A 156 1.01 -5.57 10.79
CA PRO A 156 2.30 -6.20 11.02
C PRO A 156 2.17 -7.70 11.24
N GLY A 157 3.04 -8.52 10.67
CA GLY A 157 3.02 -9.97 10.86
C GLY A 157 3.81 -10.73 9.80
N ASP A 158 3.52 -12.02 9.66
CA ASP A 158 4.09 -12.89 8.63
C ASP A 158 2.99 -13.56 7.78
N PRO A 159 2.61 -12.98 6.63
CA PRO A 159 3.22 -11.81 5.96
C PRO A 159 2.76 -10.48 6.54
N TYR A 160 3.52 -9.42 6.24
CA TYR A 160 3.08 -8.05 6.45
C TYR A 160 2.00 -7.68 5.42
N ILE A 161 0.88 -7.10 5.87
CA ILE A 161 -0.23 -6.73 4.96
C ILE A 161 -0.39 -5.21 4.93
N GLU A 162 -0.50 -4.67 3.72
CA GLU A 162 -0.83 -3.26 3.49
C GLU A 162 -2.14 -3.15 2.71
N LEU A 163 -3.13 -2.44 3.27
CA LEU A 163 -4.43 -2.21 2.65
C LEU A 163 -4.58 -0.72 2.31
N GLN A 164 -4.64 -0.39 1.03
CA GLN A 164 -4.70 0.98 0.53
C GLN A 164 -6.09 1.34 0.04
N ILE A 165 -6.64 2.45 0.54
CA ILE A 165 -7.92 3.00 0.08
C ILE A 165 -7.80 4.49 -0.21
N LYS A 166 -8.24 4.90 -1.39
CA LYS A 166 -8.25 6.30 -1.82
C LYS A 166 -9.67 6.87 -1.75
N THR A 167 -9.98 7.57 -0.67
CA THR A 167 -11.28 8.23 -0.45
C THR A 167 -11.19 9.24 0.68
N ASP A 168 -11.97 10.33 0.60
CA ASP A 168 -12.15 11.27 1.71
C ASP A 168 -13.30 10.84 2.66
N SER A 169 -14.07 9.83 2.26
CA SER A 169 -15.22 9.34 3.02
C SER A 169 -14.81 8.36 4.11
N SER A 170 -14.88 8.79 5.37
CA SER A 170 -14.62 7.93 6.53
C SER A 170 -15.56 6.72 6.58
N SER A 171 -16.82 6.87 6.14
CA SER A 171 -17.78 5.77 6.06
C SER A 171 -17.36 4.71 5.04
N THR A 172 -16.81 5.12 3.90
CA THR A 172 -16.27 4.19 2.90
C THR A 172 -15.07 3.43 3.46
N VAL A 173 -14.20 4.11 4.22
CA VAL A 173 -13.05 3.47 4.86
C VAL A 173 -13.48 2.43 5.89
N ILE A 174 -14.34 2.75 6.84
CA ILE A 174 -14.79 1.77 7.85
C ILE A 174 -15.55 0.60 7.21
N ASN A 175 -16.35 0.88 6.18
CA ASN A 175 -17.06 -0.17 5.44
C ASN A 175 -16.12 -1.07 4.62
N SER A 176 -14.87 -0.66 4.39
CA SER A 176 -13.87 -1.48 3.67
C SER A 176 -13.20 -2.51 4.58
N ILE A 177 -13.16 -2.28 5.90
CA ILE A 177 -12.45 -3.12 6.88
C ILE A 177 -13.42 -3.90 7.80
N THR A 178 -14.60 -4.25 7.29
CA THR A 178 -15.54 -5.13 8.01
C THR A 178 -15.02 -6.56 8.09
N ASP A 179 -15.48 -7.33 9.07
CA ASP A 179 -15.04 -8.71 9.31
C ASP A 179 -15.19 -9.60 8.08
N LYS A 180 -16.30 -9.45 7.35
CA LYS A 180 -16.54 -10.17 6.09
C LYS A 180 -15.49 -9.84 5.02
N LYS A 181 -15.00 -8.60 4.96
CA LYS A 181 -13.97 -8.18 3.99
C LYS A 181 -12.58 -8.59 4.45
N LEU A 182 -12.29 -8.45 5.74
CA LEU A 182 -11.03 -8.91 6.35
C LEU A 182 -10.88 -10.44 6.23
N ALA A 183 -11.94 -11.21 6.45
CA ALA A 183 -11.94 -12.66 6.24
C ALA A 183 -11.60 -13.06 4.80
N LYS A 184 -12.10 -12.32 3.80
CA LYS A 184 -11.74 -12.53 2.39
C LYS A 184 -10.27 -12.21 2.10
N ILE A 185 -9.75 -11.14 2.69
CA ILE A 185 -8.33 -10.81 2.61
C ILE A 185 -7.51 -11.94 3.22
N TYR A 186 -7.87 -12.39 4.43
CA TYR A 186 -7.21 -13.49 5.11
C TYR A 186 -7.17 -14.76 4.25
N GLN A 187 -8.31 -15.19 3.70
CA GLN A 187 -8.37 -16.36 2.83
C GLN A 187 -7.44 -16.20 1.63
N LYS A 188 -7.48 -15.05 0.94
CA LYS A 188 -6.61 -14.79 -0.21
C LYS A 188 -5.13 -14.82 0.17
N VAL A 189 -4.77 -14.32 1.36
CA VAL A 189 -3.41 -14.38 1.88
C VAL A 189 -2.99 -15.84 2.11
N GLN A 190 -3.84 -16.66 2.75
CA GLN A 190 -3.55 -18.08 2.98
C GLN A 190 -3.39 -18.85 1.67
N ASP A 191 -4.28 -18.62 0.70
CA ASP A 191 -4.20 -19.24 -0.62
C ASP A 191 -2.85 -18.93 -1.30
N LEU A 192 -2.35 -17.70 -1.17
CA LEU A 192 -1.05 -17.28 -1.72
C LEU A 192 0.13 -17.86 -0.93
N LYS A 193 0.05 -17.89 0.42
CA LYS A 193 1.09 -18.51 1.27
C LYS A 193 1.30 -20.00 0.95
N ASN A 194 0.26 -20.68 0.51
CA ASN A 194 0.34 -22.09 0.08
C ASN A 194 1.07 -22.28 -1.26
N LYS A 195 1.37 -21.20 -1.99
CA LYS A 195 2.04 -21.23 -3.31
C LYS A 195 3.42 -20.59 -3.28
N ILE A 196 3.63 -19.59 -2.43
CA ILE A 196 4.88 -18.84 -2.34
C ILE A 196 5.13 -18.34 -0.92
N ASP A 197 6.40 -18.24 -0.54
CA ASP A 197 6.80 -17.71 0.76
C ASP A 197 6.70 -16.17 0.73
N VAL A 198 5.53 -15.65 1.11
CA VAL A 198 5.22 -14.22 1.08
C VAL A 198 5.89 -13.50 2.26
N SER A 199 6.64 -12.43 1.98
CA SER A 199 7.12 -11.49 2.99
C SER A 199 6.11 -10.36 3.23
N GLU A 200 5.66 -9.73 2.15
CA GLU A 200 4.74 -8.59 2.19
C GLU A 200 3.66 -8.71 1.11
N ILE A 201 2.44 -8.25 1.38
CA ILE A 201 1.33 -8.27 0.42
C ILE A 201 0.51 -6.99 0.47
N TYR A 202 0.17 -6.48 -0.71
CA TYR A 202 -0.45 -5.18 -0.88
C TYR A 202 -1.80 -5.29 -1.60
N PHE A 203 -2.83 -4.72 -0.98
CA PHE A 203 -4.19 -4.67 -1.54
C PHE A 203 -4.62 -3.23 -1.77
N VAL A 204 -5.44 -3.03 -2.80
CA VAL A 204 -6.12 -1.77 -3.08
C VAL A 204 -7.64 -1.97 -3.04
N TYR A 205 -8.35 -1.07 -2.40
CA TYR A 205 -9.81 -1.04 -2.42
C TYR A 205 -10.29 -0.31 -3.68
N ASN A 206 -10.91 -1.04 -4.59
CA ASN A 206 -11.32 -0.51 -5.88
C ASN A 206 -12.67 0.24 -5.82
N THR A 207 -13.02 0.88 -6.93
CA THR A 207 -14.29 1.63 -7.08
C THR A 207 -15.54 0.74 -7.03
N LYS A 208 -15.38 -0.59 -7.20
CA LYS A 208 -16.46 -1.58 -7.06
C LYS A 208 -16.64 -2.06 -5.62
N GLY A 209 -15.93 -1.48 -4.65
CA GLY A 209 -16.03 -1.81 -3.24
C GLY A 209 -15.39 -3.15 -2.86
N LYS A 210 -14.38 -3.59 -3.60
CA LYS A 210 -13.66 -4.85 -3.38
C LYS A 210 -12.17 -4.62 -3.16
N TRP A 211 -11.57 -5.41 -2.29
CA TRP A 211 -10.12 -5.49 -2.15
C TRP A 211 -9.53 -6.35 -3.26
N GLU A 212 -8.55 -5.81 -3.97
CA GLU A 212 -7.82 -6.50 -5.02
C GLU A 212 -6.33 -6.48 -4.70
N ILE A 213 -5.67 -7.62 -4.91
CA ILE A 213 -4.21 -7.69 -4.80
C ILE A 213 -3.58 -6.80 -5.87
N THR A 214 -2.60 -6.00 -5.48
CA THR A 214 -1.80 -5.20 -6.42
C THR A 214 -0.51 -5.93 -6.74
N TYR A 215 0.30 -6.13 -5.71
CA TYR A 215 1.53 -6.91 -5.74
C TYR A 215 1.83 -7.50 -4.36
N LEU A 216 2.76 -8.45 -4.32
CA LEU A 216 3.36 -9.02 -3.13
C LEU A 216 4.86 -9.16 -3.37
N ILE A 217 5.61 -9.29 -2.28
CA ILE A 217 7.06 -9.52 -2.30
C ILE A 217 7.33 -10.82 -1.57
N SER A 218 8.06 -11.75 -2.19
CA SER A 218 8.46 -13.01 -1.56
C SER A 218 9.63 -12.80 -0.60
N LYS A 219 9.89 -13.77 0.28
CA LYS A 219 11.06 -13.74 1.19
C LYS A 219 12.40 -13.82 0.45
N THR A 220 12.40 -14.26 -0.81
CA THR A 220 13.58 -14.26 -1.70
C THR A 220 13.72 -12.96 -2.50
N GLY A 221 12.76 -12.03 -2.39
CA GLY A 221 12.80 -10.74 -3.09
C GLY A 221 12.14 -10.71 -4.46
N GLU A 222 11.42 -11.77 -4.84
CA GLU A 222 10.62 -11.78 -6.06
C GLU A 222 9.41 -10.85 -5.89
N ILE A 223 9.06 -10.10 -6.93
CA ILE A 223 7.86 -9.27 -6.97
C ILE A 223 6.81 -9.99 -7.81
N ILE A 224 5.65 -10.26 -7.20
CA ILE A 224 4.54 -10.91 -7.87
C ILE A 224 3.36 -9.95 -7.89
N GLY A 225 2.75 -9.73 -9.05
CA GLY A 225 1.68 -8.75 -9.19
C GLY A 225 0.83 -8.98 -10.42
N THR A 226 -0.32 -8.30 -10.48
CA THR A 226 -1.23 -8.48 -11.62
C THR A 226 -0.63 -7.93 -12.91
N LYS A 227 -0.98 -8.51 -14.07
CA LYS A 227 -0.65 -7.95 -15.39
C LYS A 227 -0.94 -6.46 -15.49
N SER A 228 -2.08 -6.03 -14.93
CA SER A 228 -2.50 -4.62 -14.93
C SER A 228 -1.55 -3.71 -14.14
N CYS A 229 -0.99 -4.20 -13.03
CA CYS A 229 -0.03 -3.47 -12.21
C CYS A 229 1.30 -3.30 -12.96
N PHE A 230 1.82 -4.39 -13.54
CA PHE A 230 3.03 -4.35 -14.35
C PHE A 230 2.87 -3.45 -15.58
N ALA A 231 1.73 -3.52 -16.29
CA ALA A 231 1.46 -2.64 -17.42
C ALA A 231 1.46 -1.16 -17.04
N LYS A 232 0.88 -0.80 -15.88
CA LYS A 232 0.92 0.58 -15.35
C LYS A 232 2.34 1.02 -14.99
N ARG A 233 3.11 0.15 -14.33
CA ARG A 233 4.51 0.39 -13.97
C ARG A 233 5.38 0.59 -15.22
N ASP A 234 5.28 -0.32 -16.19
CA ASP A 234 6.06 -0.26 -17.43
C ASP A 234 5.72 1.01 -18.23
N LYS A 235 4.43 1.40 -18.27
CA LYS A 235 4.02 2.68 -18.87
C LYS A 235 4.61 3.88 -18.15
N LEU A 236 4.72 3.84 -16.81
CA LEU A 236 5.35 4.90 -16.03
C LEU A 236 6.86 4.95 -16.30
N LEU A 237 7.55 3.81 -16.26
CA LEU A 237 8.98 3.71 -16.55
C LEU A 237 9.30 4.20 -17.97
N ASN A 238 8.49 3.83 -18.97
CA ASN A 238 8.64 4.33 -20.32
C ASN A 238 8.48 5.85 -20.39
N ARG A 239 7.51 6.44 -19.68
CA ARG A 239 7.37 7.90 -19.63
C ARG A 239 8.55 8.58 -18.95
N ILE A 240 9.07 8.01 -17.86
CA ILE A 240 10.26 8.52 -17.16
C ILE A 240 11.47 8.46 -18.10
N ASN A 241 11.63 7.34 -18.82
CA ASN A 241 12.73 7.14 -19.77
C ASN A 241 12.68 8.11 -20.96
N LEU A 242 11.48 8.47 -21.40
CA LEU A 242 11.24 9.44 -22.47
C LEU A 242 11.23 10.90 -21.97
N SER A 243 11.24 11.12 -20.66
CA SER A 243 11.14 12.47 -20.10
C SER A 243 12.46 13.23 -20.26
N PRO A 244 12.44 14.47 -20.79
CA PRO A 244 13.62 15.33 -20.83
C PRO A 244 14.12 15.70 -19.42
N THR A 245 13.32 15.47 -18.37
CA THR A 245 13.70 15.71 -16.98
C THR A 245 14.43 14.56 -16.29
N LYS A 246 14.73 13.46 -16.98
CA LYS A 246 15.55 12.36 -16.44
C LYS A 246 16.93 12.85 -15.93
N SER A 247 17.37 14.01 -16.44
CA SER A 247 18.59 14.75 -16.08
C SER A 247 18.55 15.52 -14.76
N PHE A 248 17.37 15.76 -14.15
CA PHE A 248 17.24 16.63 -12.96
C PHE A 248 17.13 15.87 -11.63
N SER A 249 17.22 14.54 -11.64
CA SER A 249 17.51 13.78 -10.42
C SER A 249 19.00 13.90 -10.14
N VAL A 250 19.34 14.73 -9.15
CA VAL A 250 20.72 15.02 -8.75
C VAL A 250 21.45 13.69 -8.46
N GLY A 251 22.36 13.30 -9.38
CA GLY A 251 23.18 12.10 -9.29
C GLY A 251 23.26 11.22 -10.55
N ALA A 252 22.37 11.37 -11.54
CA ALA A 252 22.38 10.53 -12.74
C ALA A 252 23.05 11.23 -13.94
N THR A 253 24.36 11.07 -14.08
CA THR A 253 25.04 11.29 -15.38
C THR A 253 24.51 10.27 -16.39
N GLY A 254 23.73 10.67 -17.39
CA GLY A 254 23.30 9.68 -18.38
C GLY A 254 22.27 10.11 -19.41
N VAL A 255 22.57 11.12 -20.24
CA VAL A 255 22.09 11.11 -21.63
C VAL A 255 23.23 11.59 -22.54
N LYS A 256 23.90 10.64 -23.22
CA LYS A 256 24.67 10.97 -24.43
C LYS A 256 23.68 10.95 -25.58
N TYR A 257 23.44 12.11 -26.20
CA TYR A 257 22.72 12.17 -27.46
C TYR A 257 23.63 11.67 -28.58
N GLU A 258 23.19 10.69 -29.36
CA GLU A 258 23.77 10.47 -30.68
C GLU A 258 23.51 11.71 -31.53
N LYS A 259 24.58 12.41 -31.91
CA LYS A 259 24.50 13.46 -32.92
C LYS A 259 24.15 12.79 -34.24
N LYS A 260 22.89 12.87 -34.67
CA LYS A 260 22.55 12.61 -36.07
C LYS A 260 23.33 13.60 -36.93
N PRO A 261 24.05 13.16 -37.99
CA PRO A 261 24.72 14.08 -38.90
C PRO A 261 23.66 14.98 -39.54
N ILE A 262 23.87 16.29 -39.43
CA ILE A 262 23.06 17.29 -40.13
C ILE A 262 23.32 17.11 -41.64
N PRO A 263 22.28 16.99 -42.48
CA PRO A 263 22.47 16.95 -43.93
C PRO A 263 23.17 18.23 -44.37
N LYS A 264 24.32 18.10 -45.06
CA LYS A 264 24.98 19.24 -45.69
C LYS A 264 24.01 19.84 -46.71
N THR A 265 23.51 21.04 -46.43
CA THR A 265 22.79 21.86 -47.40
C THR A 265 23.72 22.11 -48.58
N ALA A 266 23.28 21.69 -49.77
CA ALA A 266 24.01 21.91 -51.01
C ALA A 266 24.23 23.42 -51.22
N SER A 267 25.48 23.80 -51.43
CA SER A 267 25.89 25.13 -51.84
C SER A 267 25.20 25.49 -53.16
N ARG A 268 24.35 26.52 -53.15
CA ARG A 268 23.95 27.21 -54.37
C ARG A 268 25.16 27.99 -54.90
N THR A 269 25.81 27.46 -55.92
CA THR A 269 26.72 28.24 -56.78
C THR A 269 25.91 28.85 -57.91
N LYS A 270 25.97 30.19 -57.94
CA LYS A 270 25.70 31.17 -59.02
C LYS A 270 24.56 30.88 -59.99
#